data_AF-A0A953ESS0-F1
#
_entry.id   AF-A0A953ESS0-F1
#
_cell.length_a   1.000
_cell.length_b   1.000
_cell.length_c   1.000
_cell.angle_alpha   90.00
_cell.angle_beta   90.00
_cell.angle_gamma   90.00
#
_symmetry.space_group_name_H-M   'P 1'
#
loop_
_entity.id
_entity.type
_entity.pdbx_description
1 polymer ?
#
loop_
_entity_poly.entity_id
_entity_poly.type
_entity_poly.pdbx_seq_one_letter_code
_entity_poly.pdbx_strand_id
1 'polypeptide(L)'
;FSLVSLASMRARQINSYYGQLGDGLGRIVPPQVTSTASKSLSIAFEEIAADAIVGVKASEQAAAAEAAMEAEADAAAAAAAAAEADED
;
A
#
# COMPACT_ATOMS: atom_id res chain seq x y z
N PHE A 1 17.79 0.75 -10.69
CA PHE A 1 17.58 -0.66 -10.33
C PHE A 1 16.31 -0.82 -9.48
N SER A 2 15.12 -0.68 -10.07
CA SER A 2 13.84 -0.64 -9.32
C SER A 2 13.43 -2.00 -8.74
N LEU A 3 13.62 -3.09 -9.49
CA LEU A 3 13.23 -4.44 -9.08
C LEU A 3 13.90 -4.87 -7.76
N VAL A 4 15.19 -4.59 -7.59
CA VAL A 4 15.95 -4.98 -6.39
C VAL A 4 15.42 -4.27 -5.15
N SER A 5 15.19 -2.96 -5.23
CA SER A 5 14.64 -2.17 -4.12
C SER A 5 13.25 -2.65 -3.74
N LEU A 6 12.40 -2.90 -4.74
CA LEU A 6 11.03 -3.37 -4.53
C LEU A 6 10.99 -4.76 -3.88
N ALA A 7 11.76 -5.72 -4.40
CA ALA A 7 11.84 -7.06 -3.82
C ALA A 7 12.42 -7.04 -2.40
N SER A 8 13.42 -6.18 -2.15
CA SER A 8 14.01 -6.03 -0.81
C SER A 8 13.03 -5.45 0.21
N MET A 9 12.27 -4.43 -0.16
CA MET A 9 11.24 -3.84 0.71
C MET A 9 10.14 -4.86 1.02
N ARG A 10 9.66 -5.56 0.00
CA ARG A 10 8.61 -6.57 0.17
C ARG A 10 9.08 -7.76 1.01
N ALA A 11 10.31 -8.23 0.81
CA ALA A 11 10.89 -9.31 1.61
C ALA A 11 10.96 -8.97 3.10
N ARG A 12 11.24 -7.71 3.46
CA ARG A 12 11.22 -7.25 4.87
C ARG A 12 9.81 -7.30 5.46
N GLN A 13 8.79 -6.88 4.71
CA GLN A 13 7.39 -7.00 5.15
C GLN A 13 7.00 -8.46 5.41
N ILE A 14 7.34 -9.37 4.49
CA ILE A 14 7.08 -10.81 4.65
C ILE A 14 7.83 -11.37 5.87
N ASN A 15 9.07 -10.98 6.08
CA ASN A 15 9.84 -11.43 7.24
C ASN A 15 9.22 -10.93 8.55
N SER A 16 8.83 -9.65 8.61
CA SER A 16 8.14 -9.09 9.78
C SER A 16 6.79 -9.76 10.03
N TYR A 17 6.04 -10.14 8.98
CA TYR A 17 4.80 -10.91 9.13
C TYR A 17 5.04 -12.23 9.88
N TYR A 18 6.05 -13.00 9.48
CA TYR A 18 6.40 -14.25 10.15
C TYR A 18 7.00 -14.04 11.56
N GLY A 19 7.75 -12.94 11.77
CA GLY A 19 8.36 -12.62 13.06
C GLY A 19 7.39 -12.06 14.10
N GLN A 20 6.25 -11.49 13.69
CA GLN A 20 5.24 -10.89 14.56
C GLN A 20 3.98 -11.76 14.76
N LEU A 21 4.05 -13.04 14.40
CA LEU A 21 2.95 -13.99 14.57
C LEU A 21 2.73 -14.29 16.07
N GLY A 22 2.08 -13.37 16.78
CA GLY A 22 1.79 -13.47 18.21
C GLY A 22 1.63 -12.14 18.96
N ASP A 23 2.10 -11.01 18.43
CA ASP A 23 2.21 -9.74 19.19
C ASP A 23 1.27 -8.61 18.72
N GLY A 24 0.33 -8.90 17.82
CA GLY A 24 -0.65 -7.90 17.37
C GLY A 24 -1.13 -8.15 15.95
N LEU A 25 -2.35 -8.64 15.84
CA LEU A 25 -3.05 -8.87 14.58
C LEU A 25 -3.22 -7.55 13.79
N GLY A 26 -2.89 -7.57 12.50
CA GLY A 26 -3.49 -6.67 11.50
C GLY A 26 -2.63 -5.54 10.94
N ARG A 27 -1.36 -5.38 11.33
CA ARG A 27 -0.50 -4.30 10.76
C ARG A 27 0.28 -4.71 9.52
N ILE A 28 0.61 -5.99 9.36
CA ILE A 28 1.53 -6.46 8.31
C ILE A 28 0.82 -7.38 7.34
N VAL A 29 0.98 -7.06 6.05
CA VAL A 29 0.39 -7.79 4.93
C VAL A 29 1.05 -9.17 4.78
N PRO A 30 0.28 -10.28 4.83
CA PRO A 30 0.80 -11.64 4.68
C PRO A 30 1.39 -11.88 3.28
N PRO A 31 2.05 -13.01 3.03
CA PRO A 31 2.32 -13.47 1.66
C PRO A 31 1.03 -13.48 0.82
N GLN A 32 1.11 -12.90 -0.38
CA GLN A 32 -0.01 -12.72 -1.30
C GLN A 32 -0.11 -13.85 -2.34
N VAL A 33 0.93 -14.69 -2.44
CA VAL A 33 0.95 -15.88 -3.30
C VAL A 33 1.28 -17.13 -2.48
N THR A 34 0.73 -18.27 -2.91
CA THR A 34 1.11 -19.57 -2.36
C THR A 34 2.49 -19.95 -2.87
N SER A 35 3.47 -20.04 -1.98
CA SER A 35 4.86 -20.34 -2.33
C SER A 35 5.35 -21.57 -1.57
N THR A 36 6.17 -22.39 -2.21
CA THR A 36 6.97 -23.43 -1.54
C THR A 36 8.31 -22.91 -1.03
N ALA A 37 8.66 -21.66 -1.34
CA ALA A 37 9.93 -21.08 -0.95
C ALA A 37 9.97 -20.75 0.55
N SER A 38 11.11 -21.02 1.18
CA SER A 38 11.32 -20.75 2.61
C SER A 38 11.96 -19.40 2.91
N LYS A 39 12.40 -18.67 1.88
CA LYS A 39 13.12 -17.40 2.02
C LYS A 39 12.22 -16.26 1.57
N SER A 40 12.08 -15.23 2.42
CA SER A 40 11.21 -14.07 2.15
C SER A 40 11.56 -13.34 0.85
N LEU A 41 12.84 -13.32 0.44
CA LEU A 41 13.25 -12.73 -0.82
C LEU A 41 12.75 -13.52 -2.04
N SER A 42 12.73 -14.85 -1.97
CA SER A 42 12.21 -15.71 -3.02
C SER A 42 10.70 -15.54 -3.16
N ILE A 43 9.97 -15.52 -2.04
CA ILE A 43 8.52 -15.27 -2.03
C ILE A 43 8.23 -13.87 -2.62
N ALA A 44 9.00 -12.85 -2.26
CA ALA A 44 8.83 -11.51 -2.82
C ALA A 44 9.00 -11.48 -4.35
N PHE A 45 9.96 -12.22 -4.91
CA PHE A 45 10.10 -12.32 -6.36
C PHE A 45 8.96 -13.09 -7.02
N GLU A 46 8.44 -14.14 -6.40
CA GLU A 46 7.26 -14.87 -6.89
C GLU A 46 6.01 -13.99 -6.90
N GLU A 47 5.81 -13.17 -5.86
CA GLU A 47 4.70 -12.21 -5.82
C GLU A 47 4.80 -11.13 -6.90
N ILE A 48 6.01 -10.62 -7.16
CA ILE A 48 6.25 -9.64 -8.23
C ILE A 48 6.00 -10.30 -9.59
N ALA A 49 6.46 -11.53 -9.80
CA ALA A 49 6.26 -12.25 -11.04
C ALA A 49 4.79 -12.62 -11.30
N ALA A 50 3.98 -12.72 -10.24
CA ALA A 50 2.54 -12.93 -10.31
C ALA A 50 1.74 -11.62 -10.38
N ASP A 51 2.41 -10.46 -10.54
CA ASP A 51 1.80 -9.12 -10.51
C ASP A 51 1.00 -8.79 -9.24
N ALA A 52 1.22 -9.53 -8.15
CA ALA A 52 0.56 -9.31 -6.87
C ALA A 52 1.13 -8.08 -6.14
N ILE A 53 2.35 -7.64 -6.50
CA ILE A 53 3.03 -6.49 -5.90
C ILE A 53 3.49 -5.54 -7.01
N VAL A 54 3.02 -4.29 -6.95
CA VAL A 54 3.34 -3.26 -7.93
C VAL A 54 4.16 -2.14 -7.29
N GLY A 55 5.19 -1.71 -8.01
CA GLY A 55 6.05 -0.60 -7.59
C GLY A 55 5.53 0.73 -8.08
N VAL A 56 5.23 1.63 -7.16
CA VAL A 56 4.85 3.02 -7.47
C VAL A 56 6.03 3.93 -7.21
N LYS A 57 6.32 4.87 -8.13
CA LYS A 57 7.39 5.85 -7.88
C LYS A 57 6.94 6.84 -6.81
N ALA A 58 7.88 7.31 -5.99
CA ALA A 58 7.59 8.31 -4.96
C ALA A 58 6.92 9.59 -5.52
N SER A 59 7.31 10.02 -6.72
CA SER A 59 6.68 11.17 -7.40
C SER A 59 5.21 10.91 -7.78
N GLU A 60 4.90 9.69 -8.25
CA GLU A 60 3.55 9.28 -8.61
C GLU A 60 2.69 9.14 -7.34
N GLN A 61 3.27 8.61 -6.26
CA GLN A 61 2.60 8.49 -4.96
C GLN A 61 2.35 9.87 -4.32
N ALA A 62 3.29 10.81 -4.45
CA ALA A 62 3.10 12.19 -3.99
C ALA A 62 2.00 12.91 -4.78
N ALA A 63 2.02 12.80 -6.11
CA ALA A 63 0.96 13.37 -6.95
C ALA A 63 -0.42 12.75 -6.65
N ALA A 64 -0.50 11.44 -6.42
CA ALA A 64 -1.74 10.77 -6.03
C ALA A 64 -2.24 11.23 -4.64
N ALA A 65 -1.33 11.45 -3.70
CA ALA A 65 -1.68 11.97 -2.37
C ALA A 65 -2.16 13.42 -2.43
N GLU A 66 -1.51 14.27 -3.23
CA GLU A 66 -1.93 15.65 -3.47
C GLU A 66 -3.32 15.72 -4.11
N ALA A 67 -3.55 14.94 -5.16
CA ALA A 67 -4.87 14.82 -5.79
C ALA A 67 -5.95 14.29 -4.84
N ALA A 68 -5.61 13.34 -3.96
CA ALA A 68 -6.54 12.83 -2.96
C ALA A 68 -6.92 13.91 -1.91
N MET A 69 -5.95 14.72 -1.46
CA MET A 69 -6.20 15.84 -0.55
C MET A 69 -7.05 16.94 -1.19
N GLU A 70 -6.78 17.26 -2.45
CA GLU A 70 -7.56 18.25 -3.21
C GLU A 70 -9.01 17.75 -3.42
N ALA A 71 -9.19 16.48 -3.79
CA ALA A 71 -10.53 15.89 -3.91
C ALA A 71 -11.30 15.86 -2.58
N GLU A 72 -10.61 15.62 -1.46
CA GLU A 72 -11.22 15.67 -0.12
C GLU A 72 -11.62 17.11 0.26
N ALA A 73 -10.79 18.10 -0.09
CA ALA A 73 -11.09 19.53 0.12
C ALA A 73 -12.27 20.00 -0.74
N ASP A 74 -12.33 19.60 -2.01
CA ASP A 74 -13.44 19.90 -2.91
C ASP A 74 -14.75 19.25 -2.42
N ALA A 75 -14.68 18.00 -1.95
CA ALA A 75 -15.83 17.31 -1.37
C ALA A 75 -16.32 18.02 -0.08
N ALA A 76 -15.40 18.48 0.76
CA ALA A 76 -15.73 19.25 1.96
C ALA A 76 -16.34 20.63 1.62
N ALA A 77 -15.82 21.33 0.60
CA ALA A 77 -16.36 22.59 0.13
C ALA A 77 -17.77 22.43 -0.47
N ALA A 78 -18.00 21.37 -1.25
CA ALA A 78 -19.31 21.04 -1.79
C ALA A 78 -20.33 20.70 -0.67
N ALA A 79 -19.89 19.97 0.36
CA ALA A 79 -20.74 19.66 1.52
C ALA A 79 -21.08 20.92 2.34
N ALA A 80 -20.14 21.85 2.51
CA ALA A 80 -20.38 23.12 3.19
C ALA A 80 -21.37 24.01 2.41
N ALA A 81 -21.21 24.12 1.09
CA ALA A 81 -22.12 24.88 0.24
C ALA A 81 -23.55 24.30 0.20
N ALA A 82 -23.68 22.97 0.30
CA ALA A 82 -24.99 22.32 0.40
C ALA A 82 -25.67 22.55 1.76
N ALA A 83 -24.90 22.64 2.85
CA ALA A 83 -25.42 22.95 4.17
C ALA A 83 -25.88 24.42 4.32
N GLU A 84 -25.20 25.34 3.63
CA GLU A 84 -25.55 26.78 3.63
C GLU A 84 -26.82 27.07 2.79
N ALA A 85 -27.19 26.18 1.87
CA ALA A 85 -28.38 26.33 1.01
C ALA A 85 -29.69 25.79 1.62
N ASP A 86 -29.63 25.08 2.76
CA ASP A 86 -30.80 24.51 3.46
C ASP A 86 -31.31 25.43 4.60
N GLU A 87 -30.69 26.60 4.80
CA GLU A 87 -30.98 27.54 5.90
C GLU A 87 -31.81 28.79 5.49
N ASP A 88 -32.25 28.91 4.22
CA ASP A 88 -33.11 30.00 3.68
C ASP A 88 -34.61 29.62 3.54
#